data_AF-A0AAU2CSC5-F1
#
_entry.id   AF-A0AAU2CSC5-F1
#
_cell.length_a   1.000
_cell.length_b   1.000
_cell.length_c   1.000
_cell.angle_alpha   90.00
_cell.angle_beta   90.00
_cell.angle_gamma   90.00
#
_symmetry.space_group_name_H-M   'P 1'
#
loop_
_entity.id
_entity.type
_entity.pdbx_description
1 polymer ?
#
loop_
_entity_poly.entity_id
_entity_poly.type
_entity_poly.pdbx_seq_one_letter_code
_entity_poly.pdbx_strand_id
1 'polypeptide(L)'
;MIPVSVSEETREQYVRNIIAVWRSATPEQEQRGRSWYRSAHDLATVISGGDARRGAGVLAALSANTSWSENCRLARRVCITGELSGHFTDALAKVAKIMDGADPVDVLPMQRKTGMFFRCIADPDDPEAVVIDRHAHDIAVGETYGQCNRGLSCASRYALLAHCYCEASLRLGELPSTVQAVTWVVHTERVTGIGNRGLCA
;
A
#
# COMPACT_ATOMS: atom_id res chain seq x y z
N MET A 1 12.32 -15.73 2.45
CA MET A 1 11.94 -14.69 3.45
C MET A 1 13.23 -14.12 4.03
N ILE A 2 13.31 -12.81 4.27
CA ILE A 2 14.51 -12.21 4.89
C ILE A 2 14.57 -12.48 6.40
N PRO A 3 15.70 -12.27 7.11
CA PRO A 3 15.75 -12.27 8.58
C PRO A 3 15.02 -11.06 9.19
N VAL A 4 14.59 -11.12 10.46
CA VAL A 4 13.98 -9.96 11.16
C VAL A 4 15.02 -9.06 11.83
N SER A 5 16.17 -9.63 12.18
CA SER A 5 17.35 -8.91 12.65
C SER A 5 18.38 -8.99 11.54
N VAL A 6 18.74 -7.86 10.97
CA VAL A 6 19.72 -7.73 9.89
C VAL A 6 20.81 -6.75 10.32
N SER A 7 22.01 -6.87 9.75
CA SER A 7 23.10 -5.93 10.00
C SER A 7 22.74 -4.51 9.54
N GLU A 8 23.42 -3.50 10.07
CA GLU A 8 23.29 -2.12 9.60
C GLU A 8 23.61 -2.00 8.10
N GLU A 9 24.64 -2.72 7.64
CA GLU A 9 25.00 -2.80 6.22
C GLU A 9 23.84 -3.32 5.35
N THR A 10 23.15 -4.36 5.81
CA THR A 10 21.99 -4.93 5.09
C THR A 10 20.83 -3.93 5.06
N ARG A 11 20.56 -3.26 6.19
CA ARG A 11 19.53 -2.23 6.28
C ARG A 11 19.82 -1.07 5.33
N GLU A 12 21.06 -0.61 5.31
CA GLU A 12 21.53 0.44 4.42
C GLU A 12 21.42 0.01 2.95
N GLN A 13 21.71 -1.25 2.62
CA GLN A 13 21.49 -1.78 1.28
C GLN A 13 20.01 -1.72 0.87
N TYR A 14 19.08 -2.02 1.78
CA TYR A 14 17.65 -1.90 1.48
C TYR A 14 17.23 -0.45 1.19
N VAL A 15 17.74 0.50 1.97
CA VAL A 15 17.51 1.94 1.72
C VAL A 15 18.05 2.35 0.34
N ARG A 16 19.29 1.93 0.00
CA ARG A 16 19.87 2.19 -1.33
C ARG A 16 19.05 1.62 -2.47
N ASN A 17 18.51 0.41 -2.31
CA ASN A 17 17.65 -0.22 -3.32
C ASN A 17 16.37 0.59 -3.56
N ILE A 18 15.70 1.03 -2.49
CA ILE A 18 14.49 1.88 -2.58
C ILE A 18 14.81 3.18 -3.33
N ILE A 19 15.89 3.88 -2.93
CA ILE A 19 16.32 5.13 -3.57
C ILE A 19 16.69 4.91 -5.04
N ALA A 20 17.36 3.79 -5.37
CA ALA A 20 17.71 3.46 -6.74
C ALA A 20 16.47 3.26 -7.62
N VAL A 21 15.43 2.59 -7.11
CA VAL A 21 14.16 2.43 -7.83
C VAL A 21 13.46 3.79 -7.99
N TRP A 22 13.42 4.62 -6.95
CA TRP A 22 12.85 5.97 -7.03
C TRP A 22 13.51 6.80 -8.13
N ARG A 23 14.86 6.90 -8.11
CA ARG A 23 15.64 7.69 -9.07
C ARG A 23 15.55 7.20 -10.51
N SER A 24 15.02 6.00 -10.71
CA SER A 24 14.81 5.42 -12.04
C SER A 24 13.40 5.64 -12.60
N ALA A 25 12.54 6.36 -11.87
CA ALA A 25 11.21 6.73 -12.34
C ALA A 25 11.30 7.73 -13.50
N THR A 26 10.46 7.56 -14.51
CA THR A 26 10.19 8.63 -15.48
C THR A 26 9.33 9.71 -14.84
N PRO A 27 9.30 10.95 -15.38
CA PRO A 27 8.42 12.00 -14.88
C PRO A 27 6.95 11.58 -14.79
N GLU A 28 6.46 10.78 -15.74
CA GLU A 28 5.07 10.28 -15.75
C GLU A 28 4.82 9.22 -14.68
N GLN A 29 5.82 8.38 -14.38
CA GLN A 29 5.75 7.41 -13.29
C GLN A 29 5.75 8.12 -11.93
N GLU A 30 6.62 9.11 -11.79
CA GLU A 30 6.71 9.94 -10.58
C GLU A 30 5.40 10.69 -10.34
N GLN A 31 4.85 11.37 -11.35
CA GLN A 31 3.57 12.07 -11.24
C GLN A 31 2.42 11.15 -10.82
N ARG A 32 2.34 9.94 -11.39
CA ARG A 32 1.32 8.95 -11.01
C ARG A 32 1.50 8.44 -9.59
N GLY A 33 2.74 8.19 -9.16
CA GLY A 33 3.01 7.76 -7.79
C GLY A 33 2.68 8.85 -6.77
N ARG A 34 3.09 10.10 -7.01
CA ARG A 34 2.81 11.25 -6.13
C ARG A 34 1.31 11.53 -5.96
N SER A 35 0.52 11.32 -7.02
CA SER A 35 -0.93 11.54 -6.99
C SER A 35 -1.71 10.36 -6.40
N TRP A 36 -1.10 9.19 -6.25
CA TRP A 36 -1.80 7.94 -5.96
C TRP A 36 -2.69 8.00 -4.72
N TYR A 37 -2.13 8.37 -3.57
CA TYR A 37 -2.89 8.44 -2.31
C TYR A 37 -3.87 9.60 -2.26
N ARG A 38 -3.58 10.73 -2.94
CA ARG A 38 -4.54 11.84 -3.09
C ARG A 38 -5.74 11.42 -3.93
N SER A 39 -5.54 10.73 -5.05
CA SER A 39 -6.64 10.19 -5.86
C SER A 39 -7.46 9.13 -5.11
N ALA A 40 -6.80 8.30 -4.27
CA ALA A 40 -7.50 7.36 -3.40
C ALA A 40 -8.32 8.08 -2.31
N HIS A 41 -7.81 9.19 -1.75
CA HIS A 41 -8.53 10.04 -0.81
C HIS A 41 -9.75 10.68 -1.46
N ASP A 42 -9.61 11.26 -2.65
CA ASP A 42 -10.72 11.86 -3.40
C ASP A 42 -11.82 10.82 -3.66
N LEU A 43 -11.44 9.60 -4.05
CA LEU A 43 -12.37 8.50 -4.18
C LEU A 43 -13.06 8.19 -2.84
N ALA A 44 -12.31 8.06 -1.75
CA ALA A 44 -12.82 7.78 -0.43
C ALA A 44 -13.88 8.82 0.00
N THR A 45 -13.61 10.10 -0.25
CA THR A 45 -14.53 11.22 0.00
C THR A 45 -15.80 11.10 -0.84
N VAL A 46 -15.66 10.83 -2.14
CA VAL A 46 -16.82 10.74 -3.05
C VAL A 46 -17.74 9.59 -2.68
N ILE A 47 -17.20 8.40 -2.43
CA ILE A 47 -18.05 7.21 -2.20
C ILE A 47 -18.78 7.25 -0.87
N SER A 48 -18.27 8.00 0.11
CA SER A 48 -18.78 8.08 1.48
C SER A 48 -19.64 9.32 1.74
N GLY A 49 -19.98 10.10 0.70
CA GLY A 49 -20.78 11.32 0.86
C GLY A 49 -20.05 12.45 1.57
N GLY A 50 -18.72 12.53 1.43
CA GLY A 50 -17.87 13.57 2.02
C GLY A 50 -17.03 13.11 3.21
N ASP A 51 -17.26 11.90 3.75
CA ASP A 51 -16.50 11.36 4.87
C ASP A 51 -15.30 10.53 4.40
N ALA A 52 -14.23 11.24 4.02
CA ALA A 52 -12.99 10.64 3.55
C ALA A 52 -12.46 9.54 4.47
N ARG A 53 -12.60 9.71 5.79
CA ARG A 53 -12.09 8.78 6.80
C ARG A 53 -12.89 7.48 6.78
N ARG A 54 -14.23 7.55 6.75
CA ARG A 54 -15.08 6.36 6.56
C ARG A 54 -14.78 5.66 5.24
N GLY A 55 -14.70 6.42 4.14
CA GLY A 55 -14.38 5.87 2.82
C GLY A 55 -13.03 5.15 2.79
N ALA A 56 -12.01 5.74 3.40
CA ALA A 56 -10.67 5.16 3.54
C ALA A 56 -10.72 3.87 4.36
N GLY A 57 -11.50 3.85 5.45
CA GLY A 57 -11.70 2.66 6.27
C GLY A 57 -12.31 1.49 5.49
N VAL A 58 -13.32 1.76 4.67
CA VAL A 58 -13.97 0.76 3.80
C VAL A 58 -12.99 0.24 2.74
N LEU A 59 -12.29 1.14 2.03
CA LEU A 59 -11.28 0.76 1.02
C LEU A 59 -10.19 -0.12 1.65
N ALA A 60 -9.71 0.25 2.84
CA ALA A 60 -8.69 -0.48 3.56
C ALA A 60 -9.16 -1.86 4.00
N ALA A 61 -10.34 -1.98 4.60
CA ALA A 61 -10.92 -3.26 5.03
C ALA A 61 -11.05 -4.26 3.86
N LEU A 62 -11.38 -3.78 2.67
CA LEU A 62 -11.55 -4.58 1.44
C LEU A 62 -10.26 -4.79 0.63
N SER A 63 -9.10 -4.33 1.11
CA SER A 63 -7.84 -4.31 0.32
C SER A 63 -7.12 -5.66 0.25
N ALA A 64 -7.52 -6.62 1.07
CA ALA A 64 -6.85 -7.91 1.16
C ALA A 64 -7.17 -8.80 -0.05
N ASN A 65 -6.14 -9.12 -0.83
CA ASN A 65 -6.22 -10.01 -2.01
C ASN A 65 -7.19 -9.55 -3.11
N THR A 66 -7.31 -8.23 -3.28
CA THR A 66 -8.26 -7.60 -4.20
C THR A 66 -7.52 -6.61 -5.09
N SER A 67 -7.81 -6.60 -6.39
CA SER A 67 -7.26 -5.59 -7.30
C SER A 67 -7.82 -4.20 -6.95
N TRP A 68 -7.13 -3.14 -7.33
CA TRP A 68 -7.62 -1.78 -7.06
C TRP A 68 -9.00 -1.51 -7.68
N SER A 69 -9.22 -1.94 -8.93
CA SER A 69 -10.50 -1.76 -9.62
C SER A 69 -11.64 -2.48 -8.92
N GLU A 70 -11.40 -3.72 -8.46
CA GLU A 70 -12.41 -4.50 -7.74
C GLU A 70 -12.66 -3.95 -6.35
N ASN A 71 -11.61 -3.49 -5.65
CA ASN A 71 -11.72 -2.82 -4.36
C ASN A 71 -12.58 -1.55 -4.47
N CYS A 72 -12.35 -0.73 -5.50
CA CYS A 72 -13.18 0.44 -5.80
C CYS A 72 -14.64 0.07 -6.05
N ARG A 73 -14.89 -0.99 -6.85
CA ARG A 73 -16.24 -1.47 -7.17
C ARG A 73 -16.99 -1.90 -5.91
N LEU A 74 -16.35 -2.71 -5.07
CA LEU A 74 -16.92 -3.20 -3.81
C LEU A 74 -17.17 -2.05 -2.83
N ALA A 75 -16.21 -1.15 -2.66
CA ALA A 75 -16.34 0.00 -1.76
C ALA A 75 -17.47 0.93 -2.22
N ARG A 76 -17.58 1.24 -3.51
CA ARG A 76 -18.71 2.01 -4.08
C ARG A 76 -20.04 1.32 -3.79
N ARG A 77 -20.14 0.02 -4.05
CA ARG A 77 -21.37 -0.74 -3.80
C ARG A 77 -21.78 -0.64 -2.34
N VAL A 78 -20.88 -0.92 -1.40
CA VAL A 78 -21.20 -0.86 0.02
C VAL A 78 -21.58 0.55 0.45
N CYS A 79 -20.81 1.57 0.09
CA CYS A 79 -21.06 2.93 0.56
C CYS A 79 -22.33 3.55 -0.04
N ILE A 80 -22.71 3.17 -1.27
CA ILE A 80 -23.88 3.73 -1.97
C ILE A 80 -25.15 2.92 -1.69
N THR A 81 -25.09 1.58 -1.72
CA THR A 81 -26.27 0.71 -1.63
C THR A 81 -26.41 0.01 -0.30
N GLY A 82 -25.36 -0.01 0.54
CA GLY A 82 -25.32 -0.78 1.78
C GLY A 82 -25.10 -2.28 1.59
N GLU A 83 -24.94 -2.77 0.35
CA GLU A 83 -24.86 -4.21 0.08
C GLU A 83 -23.47 -4.78 0.42
N LEU A 84 -23.41 -5.59 1.48
CA LEU A 84 -22.20 -6.28 1.95
C LEU A 84 -22.11 -7.71 1.37
N SER A 85 -21.49 -7.86 0.20
CA SER A 85 -21.30 -9.16 -0.45
C SER A 85 -19.96 -9.23 -1.21
N GLY A 86 -19.59 -10.43 -1.67
CA GLY A 86 -18.48 -10.61 -2.64
C GLY A 86 -17.06 -10.44 -2.08
N HIS A 87 -16.86 -10.62 -0.77
CA HIS A 87 -15.53 -10.61 -0.15
C HIS A 87 -15.50 -11.56 1.06
N PHE A 88 -14.31 -11.81 1.62
CA PHE A 88 -14.13 -12.57 2.86
C PHE A 88 -14.96 -12.02 4.03
N THR A 89 -15.54 -12.92 4.83
CA THR A 89 -16.42 -12.59 5.97
C THR A 89 -15.79 -11.62 6.97
N ASP A 90 -14.50 -11.79 7.30
CA ASP A 90 -13.79 -10.90 8.22
C ASP A 90 -13.66 -9.46 7.67
N ALA A 91 -13.42 -9.31 6.36
CA ALA A 91 -13.40 -7.99 5.73
C ALA A 91 -14.80 -7.35 5.76
N LEU A 92 -15.84 -8.10 5.42
CA LEU A 92 -17.22 -7.62 5.45
C LEU A 92 -17.66 -7.23 6.86
N ALA A 93 -17.23 -7.97 7.90
CA ALA A 93 -17.53 -7.63 9.29
C ALA A 93 -16.89 -6.30 9.73
N LYS A 94 -15.65 -6.03 9.31
CA LYS A 94 -15.00 -4.73 9.55
C LYS A 94 -15.72 -3.60 8.84
N VAL A 95 -16.08 -3.80 7.58
CA VAL A 95 -16.84 -2.83 6.79
C VAL A 95 -18.19 -2.55 7.45
N ALA A 96 -18.91 -3.58 7.91
CA ALA A 96 -20.19 -3.41 8.61
C ALA A 96 -20.06 -2.50 9.83
N LYS A 97 -19.04 -2.73 10.68
CA LYS A 97 -18.77 -1.88 11.85
C LYS A 97 -18.49 -0.43 11.48
N ILE A 98 -17.66 -0.20 10.46
CA ILE A 98 -17.32 1.14 9.98
C ILE A 98 -18.55 1.85 9.41
N MET A 99 -19.39 1.11 8.67
CA MET A 99 -20.63 1.63 8.11
C MET A 99 -21.68 1.96 9.19
N ASP A 100 -21.64 1.27 10.33
CA ASP A 100 -22.44 1.54 11.53
C ASP A 100 -21.89 2.68 12.40
N GLY A 101 -20.79 3.31 11.98
CA GLY A 101 -20.23 4.51 12.62
C GLY A 101 -19.04 4.28 13.53
N ALA A 102 -18.50 3.06 13.63
CA ALA A 102 -17.24 2.83 14.34
C ALA A 102 -16.08 3.56 13.65
N ASP A 103 -15.18 4.18 14.41
CA ASP A 103 -13.97 4.78 13.84
C ASP A 103 -13.08 3.66 13.24
N PRO A 104 -12.60 3.81 11.99
CA PRO A 104 -11.68 2.83 11.39
C PRO A 104 -10.46 2.47 12.26
N VAL A 105 -9.95 3.36 13.12
CA VAL A 105 -8.81 3.05 13.99
C VAL A 105 -9.10 1.99 15.04
N ASP A 106 -10.37 1.84 15.44
CA ASP A 106 -10.81 0.85 16.43
C ASP A 106 -11.13 -0.51 15.79
N VAL A 107 -11.29 -0.53 14.46
CA VAL A 107 -11.72 -1.69 13.69
C VAL A 107 -10.58 -2.34 12.93
N LEU A 108 -9.65 -1.53 12.41
CA LEU A 108 -8.57 -1.99 11.54
C LEU A 108 -7.30 -2.34 12.32
N PRO A 109 -6.50 -3.30 11.85
CA PRO A 109 -5.21 -3.59 12.46
C PRO A 109 -4.20 -2.49 12.09
N MET A 110 -4.17 -1.42 12.89
CA MET A 110 -3.43 -0.17 12.63
C MET A 110 -1.91 -0.32 12.44
N GLN A 111 -1.33 -1.36 13.03
CA GLN A 111 0.08 -1.73 12.95
C GLN A 111 0.42 -2.64 11.76
N ARG A 112 -0.53 -2.90 10.86
CA ARG A 112 -0.39 -3.79 9.70
C ARG A 112 -0.66 -3.04 8.41
N LYS A 113 -0.43 -3.72 7.28
CA LYS A 113 -0.70 -3.21 5.92
C LYS A 113 -2.05 -2.50 5.82
N THR A 114 -3.13 -3.13 6.29
CA THR A 114 -4.48 -2.57 6.23
C THR A 114 -4.59 -1.24 6.97
N GLY A 115 -4.05 -1.16 8.18
CA GLY A 115 -4.02 0.08 8.97
C GLY A 115 -3.22 1.20 8.32
N MET A 116 -2.02 0.88 7.82
CA MET A 116 -1.20 1.86 7.11
C MET A 116 -1.85 2.32 5.80
N PHE A 117 -2.55 1.43 5.09
CA PHE A 117 -3.29 1.79 3.89
C PHE A 117 -4.45 2.73 4.19
N PHE A 118 -5.16 2.49 5.30
CA PHE A 118 -6.15 3.45 5.81
C PHE A 118 -5.51 4.81 6.12
N ARG A 119 -4.40 4.86 6.87
CA ARG A 119 -3.72 6.12 7.21
C ARG A 119 -3.34 6.92 5.97
N CYS A 120 -2.65 6.29 5.01
CA CYS A 120 -2.24 6.96 3.77
C CYS A 120 -3.42 7.49 2.92
N ILE A 121 -4.58 6.84 2.95
CA ILE A 121 -5.76 7.33 2.22
C ILE A 121 -6.49 8.41 3.02
N ALA A 122 -6.67 8.21 4.33
CA ALA A 122 -7.40 9.15 5.18
C ALA A 122 -6.65 10.49 5.30
N ASP A 123 -5.33 10.44 5.36
CA ASP A 123 -4.43 11.59 5.37
C ASP A 123 -3.25 11.35 4.41
N PRO A 124 -3.36 11.84 3.15
CA PRO A 124 -2.29 11.70 2.16
C PRO A 124 -0.98 12.41 2.54
N ASP A 125 -1.01 13.32 3.51
CA ASP A 125 0.13 14.10 3.97
C ASP A 125 0.71 13.55 5.30
N ASP A 126 0.24 12.39 5.78
CA ASP A 126 0.74 11.72 6.99
C ASP A 126 2.26 11.43 6.84
N PRO A 127 3.12 12.02 7.69
CA PRO A 127 4.57 11.92 7.56
C PRO A 127 5.13 10.56 8.01
N GLU A 128 4.33 9.71 8.65
CA GLU A 128 4.78 8.43 9.20
C GLU A 128 4.19 7.21 8.49
N ALA A 129 3.08 7.37 7.77
CA ALA A 129 2.37 6.25 7.18
C ALA A 129 3.07 5.71 5.92
N VAL A 130 3.32 4.39 5.91
CA VAL A 130 3.85 3.69 4.74
C VAL A 130 3.30 2.26 4.63
N VAL A 131 2.86 1.89 3.43
CA VAL A 131 2.30 0.57 3.17
C VAL A 131 3.37 -0.41 2.70
N ILE A 132 3.75 -1.35 3.56
CA ILE A 132 4.61 -2.46 3.15
C ILE A 132 3.78 -3.63 2.61
N ASP A 133 3.83 -3.82 1.31
CA ASP A 133 3.25 -4.95 0.60
C ASP A 133 4.33 -5.83 -0.08
N ARG A 134 3.90 -6.76 -0.92
CA ARG A 134 4.81 -7.68 -1.62
C ARG A 134 5.80 -6.95 -2.54
N HIS A 135 5.40 -5.85 -3.15
CA HIS A 135 6.24 -5.07 -4.05
C HIS A 135 7.20 -4.21 -3.25
N ALA A 136 6.71 -3.56 -2.18
CA ALA A 136 7.56 -2.79 -1.30
C ALA A 136 8.72 -3.63 -0.72
N HIS A 137 8.41 -4.88 -0.36
CA HIS A 137 9.41 -5.88 0.02
C HIS A 137 10.41 -6.15 -1.11
N ASP A 138 9.94 -6.53 -2.31
CA ASP A 138 10.80 -6.91 -3.43
C ASP A 138 11.73 -5.76 -3.86
N ILE A 139 11.22 -4.52 -3.84
CA ILE A 139 11.98 -3.29 -4.07
C ILE A 139 13.09 -3.13 -3.04
N ALA A 140 12.76 -3.21 -1.74
CA ALA A 140 13.73 -3.03 -0.67
C ALA A 140 14.82 -4.11 -0.71
N VAL A 141 14.44 -5.37 -0.89
CA VAL A 141 15.39 -6.49 -0.97
C VAL A 141 16.19 -6.47 -2.28
N GLY A 142 15.66 -5.87 -3.33
CA GLY A 142 16.27 -5.83 -4.66
C GLY A 142 16.07 -7.13 -5.46
N GLU A 143 15.09 -7.95 -5.08
CA GLU A 143 14.83 -9.27 -5.64
C GLU A 143 13.31 -9.49 -5.79
N THR A 144 12.87 -10.07 -6.92
CA THR A 144 11.46 -10.37 -7.17
C THR A 144 11.12 -11.77 -6.68
N TYR A 145 10.22 -11.87 -5.70
CA TYR A 145 9.90 -13.14 -5.02
C TYR A 145 8.75 -13.92 -5.67
N GLY A 146 8.15 -13.42 -6.76
CA GLY A 146 7.00 -14.07 -7.40
C GLY A 146 5.87 -14.37 -6.40
N GLN A 147 5.41 -15.63 -6.38
CA GLN A 147 4.37 -16.11 -5.45
C GLN A 147 4.92 -16.56 -4.08
N CYS A 148 6.23 -16.48 -3.85
CA CYS A 148 6.83 -16.92 -2.59
C CYS A 148 6.37 -16.05 -1.42
N ASN A 149 6.17 -16.69 -0.26
CA ASN A 149 5.86 -15.98 0.97
C ASN A 149 7.06 -15.11 1.41
N ARG A 150 6.77 -13.84 1.72
CA ARG A 150 7.74 -12.84 2.18
C ARG A 150 7.77 -12.69 3.70
N GLY A 151 6.80 -13.29 4.41
CA GLY A 151 6.71 -13.25 5.87
C GLY A 151 6.25 -11.90 6.43
N LEU A 152 5.51 -11.11 5.64
CA LEU A 152 5.03 -9.77 6.04
C LEU A 152 3.92 -9.80 7.12
N SER A 153 3.41 -10.99 7.47
CA SER A 153 2.58 -11.19 8.66
C SER A 153 3.39 -11.10 9.96
N CYS A 154 4.73 -11.11 9.92
CA CYS A 154 5.58 -10.83 11.07
C CYS A 154 5.71 -9.31 11.28
N ALA A 155 5.35 -8.83 12.47
CA ALA A 155 5.35 -7.39 12.77
C ALA A 155 6.77 -6.79 12.69
N SER A 156 7.78 -7.47 13.24
CA SER A 156 9.17 -7.00 13.20
C SER A 156 9.71 -6.89 11.78
N ARG A 157 9.31 -7.79 10.87
CA ARG A 157 9.69 -7.72 9.47
C ARG A 157 9.05 -6.54 8.76
N TYR A 158 7.76 -6.34 9.00
CA TYR A 158 7.03 -5.18 8.48
C TYR A 158 7.68 -3.89 8.94
N ALA A 159 7.97 -3.77 10.25
CA ALA A 159 8.59 -2.61 10.86
C ALA A 159 10.00 -2.32 10.31
N LEU A 160 10.82 -3.37 10.10
CA LEU A 160 12.14 -3.23 9.47
C LEU A 160 12.03 -2.56 8.10
N LEU A 161 11.13 -3.04 7.24
CA LEU A 161 10.95 -2.50 5.89
C LEU A 161 10.32 -1.11 5.93
N ALA A 162 9.34 -0.86 6.80
CA ALA A 162 8.76 0.45 7.00
C ALA A 162 9.84 1.48 7.37
N HIS A 163 10.73 1.13 8.31
CA HIS A 163 11.85 1.98 8.69
C HIS A 163 12.80 2.27 7.52
N CYS A 164 13.10 1.28 6.67
CA CYS A 164 13.92 1.54 5.47
C CYS A 164 13.24 2.49 4.47
N TYR A 165 11.91 2.42 4.31
CA TYR A 165 11.17 3.39 3.48
C TYR A 165 11.17 4.79 4.09
N CYS A 166 10.97 4.90 5.42
CA CYS A 166 11.04 6.18 6.11
C CYS A 166 12.44 6.82 5.94
N GLU A 167 13.50 6.05 6.16
CA GLU A 167 14.88 6.52 5.97
C GLU A 167 15.14 6.95 4.52
N ALA A 168 14.70 6.15 3.53
CA ALA A 168 14.80 6.53 2.12
C ALA A 168 14.06 7.84 1.82
N SER A 169 12.86 8.01 2.39
CA SER A 169 12.04 9.21 2.19
C SER A 169 12.68 10.46 2.80
N LEU A 170 13.29 10.36 3.98
CA LEU A 170 14.04 11.45 4.60
C LEU A 170 15.20 11.90 3.70
N ARG A 171 15.95 10.96 3.12
CA ARG A 171 17.07 11.26 2.21
C ARG A 171 16.63 11.84 0.88
N LEU A 172 15.39 11.58 0.46
CA LEU A 172 14.81 12.10 -0.78
C LEU A 172 14.06 13.43 -0.59
N GLY A 173 13.75 13.81 0.66
CA GLY A 173 12.91 14.97 0.96
C GLY A 173 11.44 14.74 0.61
N GLU A 174 10.97 13.49 0.76
CA GLU A 174 9.64 13.04 0.34
C GLU A 174 8.86 12.41 1.49
N LEU A 175 7.54 12.24 1.31
CA LEU A 175 6.74 11.44 2.23
C LEU A 175 7.01 9.94 2.05
N PRO A 176 7.01 9.12 3.12
CA PRO A 176 7.17 7.67 3.02
C PRO A 176 6.16 7.01 2.07
N SER A 177 4.90 7.44 2.16
CA SER A 177 3.81 7.01 1.28
C SER A 177 4.08 7.34 -0.19
N THR A 178 4.64 8.52 -0.47
CA THR A 178 5.00 8.97 -1.81
C THR A 178 6.12 8.13 -2.39
N VAL A 179 7.20 7.90 -1.63
CA VAL A 179 8.30 7.01 -2.06
C VAL A 179 7.80 5.60 -2.37
N GLN A 180 6.94 5.06 -1.50
CA GLN A 180 6.33 3.76 -1.71
C GLN A 180 5.47 3.71 -2.98
N ALA A 181 4.65 4.73 -3.24
CA ALA A 181 3.78 4.76 -4.41
C ALA A 181 4.55 4.90 -5.74
N VAL A 182 5.53 5.80 -5.81
CA VAL A 182 6.36 5.97 -7.02
C VAL A 182 7.16 4.71 -7.31
N THR A 183 7.84 4.15 -6.31
CA THR A 183 8.61 2.92 -6.50
C THR A 183 7.72 1.73 -6.87
N TRP A 184 6.48 1.68 -6.38
CA TRP A 184 5.47 0.70 -6.79
C TRP A 184 5.08 0.84 -8.27
N VAL A 185 4.86 2.06 -8.77
CA VAL A 185 4.56 2.31 -10.20
C VAL A 185 5.72 1.81 -11.07
N VAL A 186 6.96 2.21 -10.73
CA VAL A 186 8.16 1.78 -11.46
C VAL A 186 8.29 0.26 -11.48
N HIS A 187 8.15 -0.38 -10.32
CA HIS A 187 8.35 -1.82 -10.18
C HIS A 187 7.25 -2.63 -10.89
N THR A 188 5.99 -2.26 -10.75
CA THR A 188 4.88 -2.99 -11.38
C THR A 188 4.97 -2.95 -12.89
N GLU A 189 5.32 -1.80 -13.48
CA GLU A 189 5.50 -1.68 -14.93
C GLU A 189 6.67 -2.49 -15.47
N ARG A 190 7.76 -2.59 -14.71
CA ARG A 190 8.89 -3.49 -15.06
C ARG A 190 8.44 -4.94 -15.08
N VAL A 191 7.72 -5.37 -14.04
CA VAL A 191 7.23 -6.75 -13.93
C VAL A 191 6.25 -7.09 -15.07
N THR A 192 5.32 -6.19 -15.39
CA THR A 192 4.39 -6.39 -16.52
C THR A 192 5.09 -6.32 -17.87
N GLY A 193 6.07 -5.43 -18.04
CA GLY A 193 6.86 -5.29 -19.26
C GLY A 193 7.74 -6.51 -19.54
N ILE A 194 8.28 -7.17 -18.52
CA ILE A 194 9.02 -8.43 -18.64
C ILE A 194 8.05 -9.57 -19.02
N GLY A 195 6.84 -9.60 -18.46
CA GLY A 195 5.80 -10.57 -18.83
C GLY A 195 5.42 -10.52 -20.32
N ASN A 196 5.45 -9.34 -20.94
CA ASN A 196 5.21 -9.17 -22.38
C ASN A 196 6.41 -9.47 -23.29
N ARG A 197 7.63 -9.61 -22.73
CA ARG A 197 8.83 -10.01 -23.50
C ARG A 197 9.10 -11.52 -23.47
N GLY A 198 8.20 -12.30 -22.85
CA GLY A 198 8.32 -13.75 -22.69
C GLY A 198 7.50 -14.62 -23.67
N LEU A 199 6.93 -14.05 -24.74
CA LEU A 199 6.21 -14.78 -25.79
C LEU A 199 6.83 -14.50 -27.17
N CYS A 200 8.08 -14.89 -27.35
CA CYS A 200 8.63 -15.26 -28.66
C CYS A 200 9.45 -16.54 -28.42
N ALA A 201 8.77 -17.68 -28.55
CA ALA A 201 9.38 -18.91 -28.98
C ALA A 201 9.22 -18.99 -30.50
#